data_AF-A0A846DP18-F1
#
_entry.id   AF-A0A846DP18-F1
#
_cell.length_a   1.000
_cell.length_b   1.000
_cell.length_c   1.000
_cell.angle_alpha   90.00
_cell.angle_beta   90.00
_cell.angle_gamma   90.00
#
_symmetry.space_group_name_H-M   'P 1'
#
loop_
_entity.id
_entity.type
_entity.pdbx_description
1 polymer ?
#
loop_
_entity_poly.entity_id
_entity_poly.type
_entity_poly.pdbx_seq_one_letter_code
_entity_poly.pdbx_strand_id
1 'polypeptide(L)'
;MKAARAEGWVDKLIERARESNPGNPALLAFAQEWNLATATTQPHSDPGTGNSTHILHLSDLHITTPKQATLWSNQLAQDLSYELQIPNLDALILSGDIANYSTPEEYEAAQQFLDNLRLDFPLDPEKIVIVPGNHDLNWELAKRGYQLLDLEDYDGKPKEGHYIEESPNVIRVRDEAKYQQRFAHFSQFYQAIKGQPYPLDYDQQAIIDHFPEQNLLILGLNSAWELDHHLRTRASIHSG
;
A
#
# COMPACT_ATOMS: atom_id res chain seq x y z
N MET A 1 -26.18 -12.13 12.83
CA MET A 1 -25.41 -10.87 12.80
C MET A 1 -25.91 -10.04 11.64
N LYS A 2 -26.13 -8.73 11.83
CA LYS A 2 -26.66 -7.83 10.78
C LYS A 2 -25.55 -7.57 9.74
N ALA A 3 -25.77 -7.97 8.50
CA ALA A 3 -24.96 -7.53 7.37
C ALA A 3 -25.17 -6.02 7.19
N ALA A 4 -24.10 -5.24 7.31
CA ALA A 4 -24.10 -3.84 6.92
C ALA A 4 -23.97 -3.78 5.40
N ARG A 5 -25.04 -3.38 4.72
CA ARG A 5 -24.99 -3.06 3.28
C ARG A 5 -24.42 -1.65 3.12
N ALA A 6 -23.26 -1.54 2.49
CA ALA A 6 -22.67 -0.28 2.06
C ALA A 6 -23.30 0.18 0.74
N GLU A 7 -24.59 0.48 0.74
CA GLU A 7 -25.27 1.08 -0.42
C GLU A 7 -25.18 2.62 -0.30
N GLY A 8 -24.60 3.29 -1.31
CA GLY A 8 -24.70 4.74 -1.49
C GLY A 8 -23.52 5.61 -1.04
N TRP A 9 -22.34 5.05 -0.75
CA TRP A 9 -21.15 5.83 -0.35
C TRP A 9 -20.10 6.01 -1.44
N VAL A 10 -20.16 5.22 -2.53
CA VAL A 10 -19.16 5.24 -3.61
C VAL A 10 -19.09 6.62 -4.27
N ASP A 11 -20.24 7.21 -4.60
CA ASP A 11 -20.30 8.55 -5.21
C ASP A 11 -19.69 9.62 -4.30
N LYS A 12 -19.96 9.55 -2.99
CA LYS A 12 -19.42 10.51 -2.00
C LYS A 12 -17.93 10.30 -1.73
N LEU A 13 -17.44 9.06 -1.82
CA LEU A 13 -16.02 8.74 -1.66
C LEU A 13 -15.23 9.21 -2.88
N ILE A 14 -15.76 9.02 -4.09
CA ILE A 14 -15.15 9.51 -5.34
C ILE A 14 -15.23 11.03 -5.42
N GLU A 15 -16.35 11.65 -5.03
CA GLU A 15 -16.49 13.11 -4.98
C GLU A 15 -15.48 13.71 -4.01
N ARG A 16 -15.31 13.14 -2.80
CA ARG A 16 -14.27 13.56 -1.86
C ARG A 16 -12.84 13.28 -2.34
N ALA A 17 -12.62 12.17 -3.04
CA ALA A 17 -11.32 11.86 -3.64
C ALA A 17 -10.98 12.85 -4.76
N ARG A 18 -11.98 13.32 -5.52
CA ARG A 18 -11.84 14.37 -6.56
C ARG A 18 -11.65 15.76 -5.96
N GLU A 19 -12.35 16.09 -4.89
CA GLU A 19 -12.15 17.35 -4.14
C GLU A 19 -10.74 17.41 -3.54
N SER A 20 -10.22 16.26 -3.09
CA SER A 20 -8.89 16.16 -2.49
C SER A 20 -7.77 16.05 -3.52
N ASN A 21 -8.06 15.56 -4.73
CA ASN A 21 -7.08 15.36 -5.80
C ASN A 21 -7.67 15.66 -7.20
N PRO A 22 -7.83 16.95 -7.58
CA PRO A 22 -8.47 17.35 -8.84
C PRO A 22 -7.60 17.10 -10.09
N GLY A 23 -6.33 16.71 -9.94
CA GLY A 23 -5.35 16.57 -11.02
C GLY A 23 -5.07 15.15 -11.50
N ASN A 24 -5.57 14.12 -10.80
CA ASN A 24 -5.19 12.73 -11.08
C ASN A 24 -5.90 12.16 -12.33
N PRO A 25 -5.15 11.83 -13.41
CA PRO A 25 -5.74 11.33 -14.65
C PRO A 25 -6.29 9.90 -14.54
N ALA A 26 -5.84 9.10 -13.59
CA ALA A 26 -6.38 7.76 -13.34
C ALA A 26 -7.78 7.83 -12.70
N LEU A 27 -8.01 8.78 -11.78
CA LEU A 27 -9.34 9.05 -11.22
C LEU A 27 -10.30 9.61 -12.27
N LEU A 28 -9.79 10.41 -13.21
CA LEU A 28 -10.58 10.95 -14.33
C LEU A 28 -10.99 9.85 -15.31
N ALA A 29 -10.07 8.96 -15.68
CA ALA A 29 -10.35 7.81 -16.55
C ALA A 29 -11.37 6.86 -15.89
N PHE A 30 -11.18 6.56 -14.60
CA PHE A 30 -12.10 5.72 -13.83
C PHE A 30 -13.52 6.31 -13.77
N ALA A 31 -13.67 7.61 -13.51
CA ALA A 31 -14.98 8.26 -13.47
C ALA A 31 -15.69 8.30 -14.85
N GLN A 32 -14.92 8.41 -15.94
CA GLN A 32 -15.43 8.39 -17.31
C GLN A 32 -15.85 7.00 -17.75
N GLU A 33 -15.09 5.98 -17.36
CA GLU A 33 -15.34 4.58 -17.72
C GLU A 33 -16.63 4.02 -17.07
N TRP A 34 -17.02 4.56 -15.92
CA TRP A 34 -18.19 4.11 -15.16
C TRP A 34 -19.47 4.95 -15.34
N ASN A 35 -19.46 5.95 -16.24
CA ASN A 35 -20.63 6.73 -16.65
C ASN A 35 -21.50 7.26 -15.47
N LEU A 36 -20.86 7.71 -14.38
CA LEU A 36 -21.52 8.10 -13.13
C LEU A 36 -22.27 9.46 -13.19
N ALA A 37 -22.49 10.01 -14.38
CA ALA A 37 -23.45 11.08 -14.59
C ALA A 37 -24.74 10.46 -15.15
N THR A 38 -25.72 10.27 -14.27
CA THR A 38 -27.12 9.88 -14.53
C THR A 38 -27.37 8.44 -15.01
N ALA A 39 -27.84 7.57 -14.09
CA ALA A 39 -29.15 6.91 -14.20
C ALA A 39 -29.44 5.96 -13.03
N THR A 40 -30.71 5.99 -12.64
CA THR A 40 -31.47 5.11 -11.74
C THR A 40 -31.06 3.63 -11.74
N THR A 41 -30.78 3.11 -10.55
CA THR A 41 -30.61 1.68 -10.27
C THR A 41 -31.95 0.94 -10.35
N GLN A 42 -32.04 -0.06 -11.24
CA GLN A 42 -32.97 -1.17 -11.02
C GLN A 42 -32.29 -2.24 -10.16
N PRO A 43 -32.99 -2.83 -9.19
CA PRO A 43 -32.42 -3.89 -8.37
C PRO A 43 -32.36 -5.17 -9.20
N HIS A 44 -31.16 -5.64 -9.52
CA HIS A 44 -30.95 -7.03 -9.89
C HIS A 44 -31.18 -7.90 -8.65
N SER A 45 -32.40 -8.41 -8.53
CA SER A 45 -32.69 -9.55 -7.66
C SER A 45 -32.49 -10.83 -8.48
N ASP A 46 -31.41 -11.55 -8.20
CA ASP A 46 -31.39 -12.99 -8.42
C ASP A 46 -31.02 -13.68 -7.09
N PRO A 47 -31.94 -14.42 -6.45
CA PRO A 47 -31.62 -15.28 -5.32
C PRO A 47 -31.04 -16.60 -5.86
N GLY A 48 -29.91 -16.51 -6.56
CA GLY A 48 -29.18 -17.67 -7.08
C GLY A 48 -27.95 -17.92 -6.22
N THR A 49 -27.88 -19.10 -5.58
CA THR A 49 -26.70 -19.76 -5.01
C THR A 49 -25.37 -19.00 -5.18
N GLY A 50 -25.12 -17.98 -4.35
CA GLY A 50 -23.93 -17.14 -4.49
C GLY A 50 -22.72 -17.88 -3.97
N ASN A 51 -21.69 -18.04 -4.81
CA ASN A 51 -20.36 -18.38 -4.32
C ASN A 51 -19.95 -17.32 -3.29
N SER A 52 -19.61 -17.77 -2.08
CA SER A 52 -19.10 -16.90 -1.03
C SER A 52 -17.76 -16.33 -1.47
N THR A 53 -17.60 -15.01 -1.41
CA THR A 53 -16.32 -14.34 -1.67
C THR A 53 -15.46 -14.38 -0.42
N HIS A 54 -14.21 -14.83 -0.56
CA HIS A 54 -13.24 -14.92 0.53
C HIS A 54 -12.06 -13.97 0.28
N ILE A 55 -11.97 -12.94 1.12
CA ILE A 55 -10.89 -11.95 1.07
C ILE A 55 -10.07 -12.12 2.35
N LEU A 56 -8.78 -12.40 2.19
CA LEU A 56 -7.84 -12.43 3.29
C LEU A 56 -7.19 -11.06 3.43
N HIS A 57 -7.30 -10.44 4.60
CA HIS A 57 -6.70 -9.14 4.89
C HIS A 57 -5.73 -9.28 6.06
N LEU A 58 -4.46 -9.01 5.79
CA LEU A 58 -3.35 -9.04 6.73
C LEU A 58 -2.70 -7.66 6.84
N SER A 59 -2.21 -7.35 8.03
CA SER A 59 -1.49 -6.11 8.36
C SER A 59 -0.45 -6.44 9.43
N ASP A 60 0.58 -5.60 9.54
CA ASP A 60 1.55 -5.65 10.65
C ASP A 60 2.21 -7.04 10.77
N LEU A 61 2.61 -7.59 9.62
CA LEU A 61 3.24 -8.91 9.58
C LEU A 61 4.62 -8.88 10.22
N HIS A 62 5.44 -7.86 9.95
CA HIS A 62 6.83 -7.77 10.43
C HIS A 62 7.63 -9.07 10.18
N ILE A 63 7.62 -9.55 8.93
CA ILE A 63 8.41 -10.72 8.53
C ILE A 63 9.88 -10.31 8.49
N THR A 64 10.71 -11.09 9.17
CA THR A 64 12.15 -10.83 9.35
C THR A 64 13.02 -11.98 8.87
N THR A 65 12.50 -13.22 8.83
CA THR A 65 13.32 -14.40 8.50
C THR A 65 12.58 -15.47 7.69
N PRO A 66 13.28 -16.24 6.84
CA PRO A 66 12.72 -17.39 6.11
C PRO A 66 12.00 -18.43 7.00
N LYS A 67 12.54 -18.66 8.19
CA LYS A 67 11.96 -19.61 9.16
C LYS A 67 10.60 -19.12 9.67
N GLN A 68 10.50 -17.83 9.98
CA GLN A 68 9.25 -17.19 10.39
C GLN A 68 8.23 -17.23 9.25
N ALA A 69 8.65 -16.86 8.04
CA ALA A 69 7.83 -16.93 6.83
C ALA A 69 7.22 -18.33 6.63
N THR A 70 8.05 -19.37 6.71
CA THR A 70 7.59 -20.77 6.56
C THR A 70 6.62 -21.20 7.67
N LEU A 71 6.95 -20.88 8.92
CA LEU A 71 6.09 -21.24 10.05
C LEU A 71 4.72 -20.58 9.94
N TRP A 72 4.69 -19.28 9.65
CA TRP A 72 3.47 -18.49 9.63
C TRP A 72 2.60 -18.79 8.40
N SER A 73 3.19 -18.99 7.22
CA SER A 73 2.44 -19.38 6.03
C SER A 73 1.74 -20.73 6.25
N ASN A 74 2.44 -21.70 6.86
CA ASN A 74 1.88 -23.02 7.11
C ASN A 74 0.78 -22.99 8.17
N GLN A 75 0.98 -22.25 9.27
CA GLN A 75 -0.06 -22.10 10.30
C GLN A 75 -1.30 -21.43 9.71
N LEU A 76 -1.12 -20.34 8.96
CA LEU A 76 -2.23 -19.64 8.34
C LEU A 76 -2.98 -20.54 7.34
N ALA A 77 -2.26 -21.29 6.50
CA ALA A 77 -2.88 -22.21 5.55
C ALA A 77 -3.66 -23.33 6.27
N GLN A 78 -3.14 -23.82 7.41
CA GLN A 78 -3.83 -24.79 8.26
C GLN A 78 -5.12 -24.21 8.85
N ASP A 79 -5.05 -23.00 9.42
CA ASP A 79 -6.21 -22.34 10.03
C ASP A 79 -7.30 -22.08 8.97
N LEU A 80 -6.92 -21.58 7.80
CA LEU A 80 -7.83 -21.35 6.68
C LEU A 80 -8.49 -22.65 6.20
N SER A 81 -7.72 -23.72 6.01
CA SER A 81 -8.22 -24.97 5.42
C SER A 81 -9.04 -25.82 6.39
N TYR A 82 -8.61 -25.92 7.65
CA TYR A 82 -9.16 -26.88 8.60
C TYR A 82 -10.08 -26.24 9.65
N GLU A 83 -9.72 -25.08 10.18
CA GLU A 83 -10.55 -24.42 11.20
C GLU A 83 -11.68 -23.61 10.56
N LEU A 84 -11.34 -22.83 9.54
CA LEU A 84 -12.29 -21.94 8.86
C LEU A 84 -12.93 -22.58 7.62
N GLN A 85 -12.38 -23.71 7.15
CA GLN A 85 -12.88 -24.46 5.99
C GLN A 85 -13.03 -23.59 4.74
N ILE A 86 -12.09 -22.66 4.54
CA ILE A 86 -12.03 -21.76 3.38
C ILE A 86 -11.52 -22.56 2.18
N PRO A 87 -12.32 -22.73 1.11
CA PRO A 87 -11.93 -23.56 -0.02
C PRO A 87 -10.99 -22.83 -1.01
N ASN A 88 -11.03 -21.50 -1.03
CA ASN A 88 -10.23 -20.65 -1.91
C ASN A 88 -10.17 -19.22 -1.37
N LEU A 89 -9.22 -18.43 -1.88
CA LEU A 89 -9.15 -16.98 -1.69
C LEU A 89 -9.41 -16.29 -3.03
N ASP A 90 -10.26 -15.27 -3.03
CA ASP A 90 -10.53 -14.41 -4.18
C ASP A 90 -9.59 -13.20 -4.21
N ALA A 91 -9.15 -12.74 -3.04
CA ALA A 91 -8.21 -11.64 -2.90
C ALA A 91 -7.36 -11.79 -1.63
N LEU A 92 -6.13 -11.27 -1.69
CA LEU A 92 -5.25 -11.06 -0.54
C LEU A 92 -4.90 -9.58 -0.44
N ILE A 93 -5.04 -9.00 0.74
CA ILE A 93 -4.67 -7.62 1.05
C ILE A 93 -3.56 -7.63 2.09
N LEU A 94 -2.42 -7.04 1.77
CA LEU A 94 -1.34 -6.71 2.69
C LEU A 94 -1.34 -5.19 2.91
N SER A 95 -1.86 -4.73 4.05
CA SER A 95 -2.11 -3.30 4.30
C SER A 95 -1.01 -2.57 5.08
N GLY A 96 0.24 -3.00 4.93
CA GLY A 96 1.40 -2.34 5.53
C GLY A 96 2.12 -3.17 6.59
N ASP A 97 3.29 -2.65 6.96
CA ASP A 97 4.23 -3.22 7.92
C ASP A 97 4.53 -4.71 7.61
N ILE A 98 4.88 -4.95 6.35
CA ILE A 98 5.19 -6.28 5.83
C ILE A 98 6.57 -6.73 6.34
N ALA A 99 7.57 -5.85 6.20
CA ALA A 99 8.90 -6.00 6.76
C ALA A 99 9.02 -5.22 8.08
N ASN A 100 10.12 -5.42 8.83
CA ASN A 100 10.32 -4.74 10.11
C ASN A 100 11.31 -3.56 10.02
N TYR A 101 12.32 -3.66 9.17
CA TYR A 101 13.34 -2.63 8.94
C TYR A 101 13.50 -2.25 7.46
N SER A 102 12.66 -2.82 6.58
CA SER A 102 12.71 -2.65 5.13
C SER A 102 14.10 -3.00 4.59
N THR A 103 14.52 -4.26 4.75
CA THR A 103 15.76 -4.76 4.14
C THR A 103 15.46 -5.77 3.02
N PRO A 104 16.37 -5.95 2.05
CA PRO A 104 16.20 -6.96 0.99
C PRO A 104 15.92 -8.36 1.55
N GLU A 105 16.63 -8.77 2.61
CA GLU A 105 16.50 -10.11 3.21
C GLU A 105 15.13 -10.31 3.87
N GLU A 106 14.58 -9.26 4.49
CA GLU A 106 13.21 -9.30 5.05
C GLU A 106 12.17 -9.47 3.94
N TYR A 107 12.35 -8.78 2.81
CA TYR A 107 11.45 -8.92 1.66
C TYR A 107 11.61 -10.24 0.91
N GLU A 108 12.80 -10.83 0.86
CA GLU A 108 12.99 -12.20 0.39
C GLU A 108 12.19 -13.18 1.25
N ALA A 109 12.21 -13.00 2.58
CA ALA A 109 11.39 -13.80 3.49
C ALA A 109 9.88 -13.52 3.33
N ALA A 110 9.47 -12.27 3.14
CA ALA A 110 8.07 -11.92 2.88
C ALA A 110 7.55 -12.50 1.56
N GLN A 111 8.39 -12.51 0.52
CA GLN A 111 8.09 -13.18 -0.75
C GLN A 111 7.93 -14.68 -0.53
N GLN A 112 8.82 -15.32 0.23
CA GLN A 112 8.69 -16.74 0.57
C GLN A 112 7.38 -17.04 1.32
N PHE A 113 6.96 -16.17 2.24
CA PHE A 113 5.67 -16.33 2.93
C PHE A 113 4.51 -16.37 1.93
N LEU A 114 4.49 -15.46 0.96
CA LEU A 114 3.46 -15.42 -0.08
C LEU A 114 3.54 -16.62 -1.02
N ASP A 115 4.73 -17.01 -1.45
CA ASP A 115 4.94 -18.16 -2.33
C ASP A 115 4.46 -19.45 -1.67
N ASN A 116 4.75 -19.64 -0.38
CA ASN A 116 4.26 -20.77 0.40
C ASN A 116 2.73 -20.75 0.51
N LEU A 117 2.12 -19.61 0.86
CA LEU A 117 0.66 -19.49 0.98
C LEU A 117 -0.04 -19.80 -0.36
N ARG A 118 0.57 -19.41 -1.48
CA ARG A 118 0.04 -19.64 -2.83
C ARG A 118 0.09 -21.11 -3.28
N LEU A 119 0.82 -21.98 -2.59
CA LEU A 119 0.79 -23.42 -2.84
C LEU A 119 -0.59 -24.02 -2.51
N ASP A 120 -1.19 -23.58 -1.41
CA ASP A 120 -2.49 -24.05 -0.94
C ASP A 120 -3.64 -23.16 -1.43
N PHE A 121 -3.38 -21.85 -1.57
CA PHE A 121 -4.35 -20.85 -2.02
C PHE A 121 -3.84 -20.08 -3.25
N PRO A 122 -3.99 -20.65 -4.45
CA PRO A 122 -3.51 -20.01 -5.68
C PRO A 122 -4.14 -18.63 -5.87
N LEU A 123 -3.28 -17.61 -5.94
CA LEU A 123 -3.65 -16.21 -6.17
C LEU A 123 -2.78 -15.67 -7.31
N ASP A 124 -3.41 -15.09 -8.32
CA ASP A 124 -2.71 -14.36 -9.37
C ASP A 124 -2.24 -12.99 -8.84
N PRO A 125 -1.17 -12.39 -9.40
CA PRO A 125 -0.69 -11.07 -8.99
C PRO A 125 -1.77 -9.98 -8.90
N GLU A 126 -2.76 -10.00 -9.80
CA GLU A 126 -3.87 -9.06 -9.86
C GLU A 126 -4.80 -9.19 -8.66
N LYS A 127 -4.81 -10.34 -7.98
CA LYS A 127 -5.63 -10.61 -6.79
C LYS A 127 -4.95 -10.20 -5.47
N ILE A 128 -3.72 -9.72 -5.53
CA ILE A 128 -2.93 -9.35 -4.35
C ILE A 128 -2.80 -7.83 -4.29
N VAL A 129 -3.40 -7.21 -3.28
CA VAL A 129 -3.26 -5.79 -2.95
C VAL A 129 -2.12 -5.65 -1.94
N ILE A 130 -1.20 -4.73 -2.20
CA ILE A 130 -0.02 -4.49 -1.35
C ILE A 130 0.13 -2.99 -1.13
N VAL A 131 0.16 -2.57 0.13
CA VAL A 131 0.33 -1.18 0.55
C VAL A 131 1.48 -1.13 1.55
N PRO A 132 2.40 -0.15 1.47
CA PRO A 132 3.47 -0.03 2.46
C PRO A 132 2.98 0.57 3.77
N GLY A 133 3.60 0.15 4.87
CA GLY A 133 3.50 0.80 6.18
C GLY A 133 4.74 1.61 6.54
N ASN A 134 4.84 2.05 7.79
CA ASN A 134 5.97 2.84 8.28
C ASN A 134 7.23 2.00 8.54
N HIS A 135 7.11 0.68 8.69
CA HIS A 135 8.23 -0.25 8.75
C HIS A 135 8.72 -0.69 7.36
N ASP A 136 7.97 -0.38 6.31
CA ASP A 136 8.34 -0.68 4.92
C ASP A 136 9.23 0.39 4.26
N LEU A 137 9.60 1.44 5.00
CA LEU A 137 10.62 2.40 4.58
C LEU A 137 11.96 2.14 5.30
N ASN A 138 13.06 2.19 4.57
CA ASN A 138 14.39 1.99 5.13
C ASN A 138 14.95 3.31 5.71
N TRP A 139 15.25 3.30 7.01
CA TRP A 139 15.68 4.51 7.72
C TRP A 139 17.07 5.00 7.30
N GLU A 140 17.98 4.10 6.93
CA GLU A 140 19.32 4.46 6.46
C GLU A 140 19.29 5.09 5.06
N LEU A 141 18.40 4.61 4.18
CA LEU A 141 18.12 5.27 2.89
C LEU A 141 17.46 6.63 3.11
N ALA A 142 16.49 6.72 4.04
CA ALA A 142 15.85 7.98 4.38
C ALA A 142 16.86 9.02 4.87
N LYS A 143 17.81 8.62 5.72
CA LYS A 143 18.92 9.47 6.20
C LYS A 143 19.87 9.88 5.07
N ARG A 144 20.20 8.96 4.15
CA ARG A 144 21.00 9.26 2.95
C ARG A 144 20.31 10.21 1.97
N GLY A 145 18.99 10.37 2.10
CA GLY A 145 18.20 11.40 1.42
C GLY A 145 18.49 12.83 1.87
N TYR A 146 19.34 13.04 2.89
CA TYR A 146 19.68 14.36 3.38
C TYR A 146 21.15 14.70 3.18
N GLN A 147 21.42 15.84 2.57
CA GLN A 147 22.77 16.38 2.36
C GLN A 147 23.12 17.39 3.46
N LEU A 148 24.27 17.22 4.09
CA LEU A 148 24.80 18.18 5.06
C LEU A 148 25.41 19.39 4.32
N LEU A 149 25.04 20.60 4.73
CA LEU A 149 25.46 21.86 4.14
C LEU A 149 25.67 22.91 5.24
N ASP A 150 26.62 23.82 5.01
CA ASP A 150 26.68 25.07 5.77
C ASP A 150 25.49 25.96 5.35
N LEU A 151 24.87 26.63 6.32
CA LEU A 151 23.66 27.44 6.08
C LEU A 151 23.95 28.61 5.12
N GLU A 152 25.18 29.12 5.12
CA GLU A 152 25.62 30.19 4.21
C GLU A 152 25.71 29.73 2.74
N ASP A 153 25.95 28.44 2.51
CA ASP A 153 26.03 27.84 1.18
C ASP A 153 24.67 27.37 0.65
N TYR A 154 23.61 27.49 1.46
CA TYR A 154 22.26 27.09 1.05
C TYR A 154 21.50 28.24 0.38
N ASP A 155 21.43 28.20 -0.95
CA ASP A 155 20.73 29.19 -1.77
C ASP A 155 19.18 29.13 -1.66
N GLY A 156 18.64 28.14 -0.95
CA GLY A 156 17.20 27.91 -0.83
C GLY A 156 16.55 28.58 0.39
N LYS A 157 15.21 28.65 0.40
CA LYS A 157 14.45 28.96 1.62
C LYS A 157 14.15 27.66 2.36
N PRO A 158 14.50 27.54 3.65
CA PRO A 158 14.16 26.36 4.43
C PRO A 158 12.65 26.14 4.42
N LYS A 159 12.20 25.02 3.86
CA LYS A 159 10.79 24.61 3.85
C LYS A 159 10.59 23.61 4.98
N GLU A 160 9.57 23.83 5.81
CA GLU A 160 9.28 22.97 6.96
C GLU A 160 9.16 21.50 6.53
N GLY A 161 9.93 20.64 7.21
CA GLY A 161 10.02 19.21 6.93
C GLY A 161 10.87 18.82 5.71
N HIS A 162 11.53 19.76 5.04
CA HIS A 162 12.52 19.47 3.97
C HIS A 162 13.96 19.77 4.40
N TYR A 163 14.17 20.13 5.67
CA TYR A 163 15.50 20.28 6.25
C TYR A 163 15.50 19.88 7.72
N ILE A 164 16.68 19.59 8.26
CA ILE A 164 16.96 19.34 9.67
C ILE A 164 18.05 20.32 10.10
N GLU A 165 17.83 21.05 11.19
CA GLU A 165 18.86 21.90 11.79
C GLU A 165 19.78 21.04 12.66
N GLU A 166 21.07 21.00 12.34
CA GLU A 166 22.09 20.29 13.12
C GLU A 166 22.78 21.23 14.11
N SER A 167 22.99 22.48 13.70
CA SER A 167 23.52 23.57 14.52
C SER A 167 23.17 24.93 13.89
N PRO A 168 23.43 26.08 14.56
CA PRO A 168 23.07 27.40 14.03
C PRO A 168 23.60 27.72 12.63
N ASN A 169 24.70 27.10 12.21
CA ASN A 169 25.32 27.33 10.90
C ASN A 169 25.32 26.09 9.99
N VAL A 170 24.74 24.97 10.42
CA VAL A 170 24.80 23.70 9.68
C VAL A 170 23.42 23.07 9.61
N ILE A 171 22.99 22.75 8.40
CA ILE A 171 21.71 22.13 8.12
C ILE A 171 21.89 20.86 7.30
N ARG A 172 20.90 19.97 7.38
CA ARG A 172 20.71 18.87 6.43
C ARG A 172 19.53 19.19 5.54
N VAL A 173 19.74 19.27 4.23
CA VAL A 173 18.69 19.54 3.25
C VAL A 173 18.29 18.26 2.54
N ARG A 174 16.99 18.04 2.41
CA ARG A 174 16.43 16.86 1.74
C ARG A 174 16.64 16.95 0.22
N ASP A 175 17.22 15.90 -0.35
CA ASP A 175 17.25 15.61 -1.79
C ASP A 175 16.06 14.70 -2.09
N GLU A 176 15.02 15.21 -2.73
CA GLU A 176 13.76 14.47 -2.94
C GLU A 176 13.96 13.15 -3.71
N ALA A 177 14.82 13.15 -4.73
CA ALA A 177 15.08 11.96 -5.53
C ALA A 177 15.74 10.85 -4.70
N LYS A 178 16.69 11.20 -3.83
CA LYS A 178 17.30 10.25 -2.88
C LYS A 178 16.35 9.90 -1.74
N TYR A 179 15.56 10.85 -1.26
CA TYR A 179 14.63 10.66 -0.17
C TYR A 179 13.59 9.60 -0.52
N GLN A 180 13.00 9.68 -1.72
CA GLN A 180 12.07 8.69 -2.28
C GLN A 180 12.62 7.26 -2.29
N GLN A 181 13.95 7.08 -2.40
CA GLN A 181 14.58 5.75 -2.39
C GLN A 181 14.43 5.00 -1.07
N ARG A 182 13.92 5.61 0.01
CA ARG A 182 13.62 4.88 1.25
C ARG A 182 12.62 3.72 1.05
N PHE A 183 11.79 3.78 0.01
CA PHE A 183 10.88 2.69 -0.37
C PHE A 183 11.45 1.77 -1.46
N ALA A 184 12.73 1.90 -1.85
CA ALA A 184 13.30 1.13 -2.96
C ALA A 184 13.21 -0.39 -2.74
N HIS A 185 13.45 -0.85 -1.50
CA HIS A 185 13.36 -2.28 -1.16
C HIS A 185 11.91 -2.78 -1.22
N PHE A 186 10.95 -2.02 -0.67
CA PHE A 186 9.53 -2.29 -0.83
C PHE A 186 9.09 -2.31 -2.30
N SER A 187 9.60 -1.39 -3.12
CA SER A 187 9.30 -1.31 -4.54
C SER A 187 9.77 -2.53 -5.32
N GLN A 188 10.96 -3.05 -4.97
CA GLN A 188 11.47 -4.30 -5.53
C GLN A 188 10.64 -5.51 -5.09
N PHE A 189 10.24 -5.59 -3.82
CA PHE A 189 9.32 -6.62 -3.32
C PHE A 189 7.99 -6.59 -4.08
N TYR A 190 7.39 -5.41 -4.20
CA TYR A 190 6.16 -5.21 -4.96
C TYR A 190 6.33 -5.67 -6.41
N GLN A 191 7.47 -5.37 -7.05
CA GLN A 191 7.78 -5.87 -8.39
C GLN A 191 7.86 -7.40 -8.48
N ALA A 192 8.47 -8.05 -7.49
CA ALA A 192 8.58 -9.50 -7.47
C ALA A 192 7.19 -10.18 -7.44
N ILE A 193 6.20 -9.55 -6.80
CA ILE A 193 4.83 -10.07 -6.70
C ILE A 193 3.95 -9.62 -7.86
N LYS A 194 3.97 -8.33 -8.21
CA LYS A 194 3.05 -7.67 -9.16
C LYS A 194 3.61 -7.53 -10.57
N GLY A 195 4.87 -7.89 -10.81
CA GLY A 195 5.55 -7.79 -12.11
C GLY A 195 6.02 -6.38 -12.48
N GLN A 196 5.65 -5.35 -11.70
CA GLN A 196 5.99 -3.95 -11.91
C GLN A 196 6.37 -3.29 -10.58
N PRO A 197 7.32 -2.36 -10.53
CA PRO A 197 7.76 -1.74 -9.28
C PRO A 197 6.67 -0.88 -8.65
N TYR A 198 6.67 -0.80 -7.32
CA TYR A 198 5.87 0.20 -6.62
C TYR A 198 6.38 1.60 -6.98
N PRO A 199 5.51 2.55 -7.34
CA PRO A 199 5.93 3.90 -7.69
C PRO A 199 6.58 4.60 -6.49
N LEU A 200 7.75 5.18 -6.72
CA LEU A 200 8.44 6.01 -5.73
C LEU A 200 7.95 7.46 -5.74
N ASP A 201 7.32 7.87 -6.83
CA ASP A 201 6.65 9.15 -6.99
C ASP A 201 5.35 9.18 -6.18
N TYR A 202 5.21 10.14 -5.26
CA TYR A 202 4.10 10.20 -4.30
C TYR A 202 2.74 10.43 -4.98
N ASP A 203 2.72 11.10 -6.12
CA ASP A 203 1.48 11.34 -6.90
C ASP A 203 0.89 10.03 -7.46
N GLN A 204 1.70 8.97 -7.52
CA GLN A 204 1.34 7.67 -8.06
C GLN A 204 1.11 6.62 -6.96
N GLN A 205 1.17 7.00 -5.68
CA GLN A 205 1.06 6.07 -4.54
C GLN A 205 -0.38 5.83 -4.03
N ALA A 206 -1.36 6.39 -4.73
CA ALA A 206 -2.76 6.00 -4.62
C ALA A 206 -3.08 4.98 -5.71
N ILE A 207 -3.17 3.70 -5.33
CA ILE A 207 -3.35 2.59 -6.28
C ILE A 207 -4.75 2.01 -6.12
N ILE A 208 -5.43 1.79 -7.24
CA ILE A 208 -6.74 1.17 -7.30
C ILE A 208 -6.60 -0.24 -7.85
N ASP A 209 -6.98 -1.25 -7.07
CA ASP A 209 -7.12 -2.62 -7.52
C ASP A 209 -8.60 -2.94 -7.74
N HIS A 210 -8.95 -3.38 -8.94
CA HIS A 210 -10.33 -3.65 -9.36
C HIS A 210 -10.57 -5.16 -9.48
N PHE A 211 -11.62 -5.63 -8.81
CA PHE A 211 -12.02 -7.04 -8.72
C PHE A 211 -13.42 -7.19 -9.33
N PRO A 212 -13.52 -7.32 -10.67
CA PRO A 212 -14.80 -7.27 -11.37
C PRO A 212 -15.73 -8.44 -11.01
N GLU A 213 -15.17 -9.65 -10.83
CA GLU A 213 -15.94 -10.84 -10.46
C GLU A 213 -16.62 -10.69 -9.10
N GLN A 214 -16.00 -9.95 -8.18
CA GLN A 214 -16.50 -9.68 -6.83
C GLN A 214 -17.24 -8.34 -6.75
N ASN A 215 -17.32 -7.57 -7.85
CA ASN A 215 -17.83 -6.19 -7.89
C ASN A 215 -17.22 -5.32 -6.77
N LEU A 216 -15.89 -5.40 -6.62
CA LEU A 216 -15.14 -4.77 -5.54
C LEU A 216 -14.02 -3.88 -6.09
N LEU A 217 -13.80 -2.76 -5.41
CA LEU A 217 -12.69 -1.86 -5.64
C LEU A 217 -11.94 -1.63 -4.33
N ILE A 218 -10.63 -1.74 -4.37
CA ILE A 218 -9.75 -1.50 -3.22
C ILE A 218 -8.84 -0.33 -3.56
N LEU A 219 -8.83 0.68 -2.69
CA LEU A 219 -7.94 1.84 -2.78
C LEU A 219 -6.82 1.71 -1.75
N GLY A 220 -5.61 1.48 -2.23
CA GLY A 220 -4.38 1.49 -1.42
C GLY A 220 -3.79 2.90 -1.33
N LEU A 221 -3.48 3.35 -0.11
CA LEU A 221 -2.92 4.67 0.15
C LEU A 221 -1.67 4.55 1.03
N ASN A 222 -0.55 5.13 0.61
CA ASN A 222 0.66 5.19 1.42
C ASN A 222 0.58 6.28 2.50
N SER A 223 0.35 5.88 3.76
CA SER A 223 0.36 6.81 4.89
C SER A 223 1.75 7.17 5.42
N ALA A 224 2.78 6.50 4.93
CA ALA A 224 4.17 6.66 5.37
C ALA A 224 5.00 7.57 4.45
N TRP A 225 4.38 8.24 3.47
CA TRP A 225 5.09 9.06 2.48
C TRP A 225 5.81 10.27 3.08
N GLU A 226 5.48 10.72 4.30
CA GLU A 226 6.21 11.81 4.99
C GLU A 226 7.08 11.34 6.16
N LEU A 227 7.08 10.04 6.46
CA LEU A 227 7.83 9.46 7.55
C LEU A 227 9.31 9.24 7.17
N ASP A 228 10.18 9.56 8.12
CA ASP A 228 11.61 9.24 8.05
C ASP A 228 12.26 9.13 9.43
N HIS A 229 13.58 8.96 9.43
CA HIS A 229 14.42 8.85 10.62
C HIS A 229 14.30 10.03 11.62
N HIS A 230 13.87 11.21 11.16
CA HIS A 230 13.69 12.45 11.93
C HIS A 230 12.20 12.74 12.19
N LEU A 231 11.36 12.75 11.16
CA LEU A 231 9.92 13.02 11.20
C LEU A 231 9.10 11.73 11.41
N ARG A 232 9.26 11.10 12.57
CA ARG A 232 8.72 9.75 12.84
C ARG A 232 7.20 9.67 13.06
N THR A 233 6.52 10.80 13.22
CA THR A 233 5.09 10.87 13.55
C THR A 233 4.25 11.56 12.48
N ARG A 234 4.86 11.96 11.37
CA ARG A 234 4.20 12.67 10.26
C ARG A 234 3.49 11.71 9.30
N ALA A 235 2.64 10.84 9.84
CA ALA A 235 1.78 9.99 9.02
C ALA A 235 0.66 10.85 8.39
N SER A 236 0.54 10.80 7.08
CA SER A 236 -0.42 11.59 6.30
C SER A 236 -0.64 10.93 4.93
N ILE A 237 -1.59 11.40 4.14
CA ILE A 237 -1.78 10.94 2.74
C ILE A 237 -1.36 12.07 1.80
N HIS A 238 -0.60 11.74 0.75
CA HIS A 238 -0.28 12.71 -0.29
C HIS A 238 -1.55 13.12 -1.02
N SER A 239 -1.81 14.43 -1.17
CA SER A 239 -3.00 14.91 -1.87
C SER A 239 -3.01 14.56 -3.36
N GLY A 240 -1.82 14.29 -3.92
CA GLY A 240 -1.57 14.10 -5.34
C GLY A 240 -1.80 15.35 -6.18
#